data_AF-A0A662YFC8-F1
#
_entry.id   AF-A0A662YFC8-F1
#
_cell.length_a   1.000
_cell.length_b   1.000
_cell.length_c   1.000
_cell.angle_alpha   90.00
_cell.angle_beta   90.00
_cell.angle_gamma   90.00
#
_symmetry.space_group_name_H-M   'P 1'
#
loop_
_entity.id
_entity.type
_entity.pdbx_description
1 polymer ?
#
loop_
_entity_poly.entity_id
_entity_poly.type
_entity_poly.pdbx_seq_one_letter_code
_entity_poly.pdbx_strand_id
1 'polypeptide(L)'
;MLRSFRSTILASCLLALTATRLVQADTLCSIPPVTYGDAKTTYPASAFAIEALESYGVATWYSDREENGDYAETAANLVASCSEDTRLSVVVYGLPNKDCAAGESAVGSTVQTAADYVTFLDTLTATIGSRKVLYILEPDAIGLLAETDGCGQSAGYLANLEVAIELLSANENAEIYLDVGYWTLEYTSTADTVAGIVAQLAAYGSKVKGITLNTSNYQASSNLATLCSNFQAAMGSTDLHCIFDTSRNYNGAPESDEWCNVKTAGIGPVPSSDTGISNVDYFVWVKPPGESDGTCSGRTSDAMTGPAAGVFSDEIFQTHWNQGLLVAELSYDVIDGTIHSSSASASTASSSATQSSASTATDQAQQEDRTYTETPSSETTSSADATSSGTANVTAYADASVASDADPTVQESTASATQTSSETTTTTETPTPTTSPTTTPAPTTATNEISTQSSGGATMGTGVIVMIALVAAAVVALAAILGVRHRQKKMLEEAKTPTDPYPNSTTARYQFGQLTTVRDSNIL
;
A
#
# COMPACT_ATOMS: atom_id res chain seq x y z
N MET A 1 13.66 -34.12 71.65
CA MET A 1 12.67 -33.52 70.73
C MET A 1 12.84 -32.01 70.74
N LEU A 2 12.45 -31.32 69.65
CA LEU A 2 12.64 -29.89 69.37
C LEU A 2 14.10 -29.38 69.27
N ARG A 3 14.55 -29.15 68.02
CA ARG A 3 15.16 -27.90 67.49
C ARG A 3 16.12 -28.22 66.34
N SER A 4 15.67 -28.03 65.11
CA SER A 4 16.50 -27.42 64.06
C SER A 4 15.63 -26.96 62.89
N PHE A 5 15.55 -25.65 62.69
CA PHE A 5 14.99 -25.01 61.51
C PHE A 5 15.86 -23.78 61.24
N ARG A 6 16.72 -23.83 60.22
CA ARG A 6 17.32 -22.66 59.56
C ARG A 6 18.17 -23.05 58.33
N SER A 7 17.83 -22.40 57.22
CA SER A 7 18.74 -22.01 56.14
C SER A 7 19.29 -23.08 55.18
N THR A 8 18.45 -23.48 54.22
CA THR A 8 18.86 -23.99 52.89
C THR A 8 18.09 -23.29 51.78
N ILE A 9 18.37 -22.00 51.56
CA ILE A 9 18.05 -21.28 50.31
C ILE A 9 19.23 -20.35 49.99
N LEU A 10 20.19 -20.82 49.20
CA LEU A 10 20.99 -19.95 48.33
C LEU A 10 20.44 -20.19 46.91
N ALA A 11 19.54 -19.32 46.49
CA ALA A 11 18.96 -19.39 45.16
C ALA A 11 19.91 -18.80 44.12
N SER A 12 20.06 -19.49 42.98
CA SER A 12 20.83 -19.04 41.84
C SER A 12 20.19 -17.80 41.20
N CYS A 13 20.75 -16.62 41.43
CA CYS A 13 20.46 -15.42 40.64
C CYS A 13 21.58 -15.17 39.62
N LEU A 14 21.71 -16.06 38.63
CA LEU A 14 22.36 -15.68 37.37
C LEU A 14 21.35 -14.82 36.60
N LEU A 15 21.64 -13.54 36.50
CA LEU A 15 20.75 -12.57 35.85
C LEU A 15 20.86 -12.75 34.33
N ALA A 16 19.95 -13.53 33.75
CA ALA A 16 19.80 -13.59 32.31
C ALA A 16 19.26 -12.25 31.81
N LEU A 17 20.15 -11.40 31.27
CA LEU A 17 19.72 -10.27 30.44
C LEU A 17 19.17 -10.83 29.13
N THR A 18 17.90 -11.23 29.15
CA THR A 18 17.10 -11.34 27.92
C THR A 18 16.98 -9.94 27.36
N ALA A 19 17.82 -9.61 26.37
CA ALA A 19 17.63 -8.43 25.55
C ALA A 19 16.32 -8.61 24.77
N THR A 20 15.22 -8.17 25.35
CA THR A 20 13.98 -7.90 24.63
C THR A 20 14.32 -6.84 23.59
N ARG A 21 14.64 -7.28 22.36
CA ARG A 21 14.47 -6.39 21.22
C ARG A 21 12.99 -6.04 21.21
N LEU A 22 12.69 -4.81 21.60
CA LEU A 22 11.46 -4.17 21.16
C LEU A 22 11.54 -4.23 19.64
N VAL A 23 10.69 -5.05 19.02
CA VAL A 23 10.47 -4.99 17.58
C VAL A 23 9.81 -3.65 17.37
N GLN A 24 10.62 -2.66 17.00
CA GLN A 24 10.11 -1.37 16.59
C GLN A 24 9.30 -1.61 15.32
N ALA A 25 8.06 -1.13 15.30
CA ALA A 25 7.21 -1.14 14.11
C ALA A 25 8.00 -0.54 12.94
N ASP A 26 8.01 -1.23 11.80
CA ASP A 26 8.68 -0.71 10.61
C ASP A 26 7.93 0.54 10.14
N THR A 27 8.61 1.69 10.23
CA THR A 27 8.10 2.93 9.64
C THR A 27 8.19 2.81 8.13
N LEU A 28 7.03 2.85 7.48
CA LEU A 28 6.95 2.89 6.02
C LEU A 28 7.49 4.23 5.51
N CYS A 29 8.14 4.21 4.35
CA CYS A 29 8.65 5.40 3.69
C CYS A 29 8.44 5.31 2.18
N SER A 30 8.15 6.45 1.59
CA SER A 30 7.86 6.64 0.17
C SER A 30 8.26 8.05 -0.27
N ILE A 31 8.14 8.33 -1.56
CA ILE A 31 8.19 9.71 -2.09
C ILE A 31 6.76 10.20 -2.39
N PRO A 32 6.51 11.52 -2.36
CA PRO A 32 5.22 12.08 -2.74
C PRO A 32 4.78 11.66 -4.15
N PRO A 33 3.48 11.40 -4.38
CA PRO A 33 2.90 11.25 -5.72
C PRO A 33 3.27 12.43 -6.62
N VAL A 34 3.58 12.15 -7.90
CA VAL A 34 4.06 13.16 -8.87
C VAL A 34 3.10 14.34 -9.04
N THR A 35 1.81 14.12 -8.83
CA THR A 35 0.76 15.14 -8.95
C THR A 35 0.75 16.16 -7.80
N TYR A 36 1.30 15.81 -6.62
CA TYR A 36 1.15 16.61 -5.40
C TYR A 36 1.92 17.94 -5.45
N GLY A 37 3.06 18.01 -6.16
CA GLY A 37 3.83 19.26 -6.32
C GLY A 37 3.04 20.34 -7.07
N ASP A 38 2.46 19.97 -8.21
CA ASP A 38 1.63 20.87 -9.01
C ASP A 38 0.28 21.15 -8.34
N ALA A 39 -0.30 20.16 -7.65
CA ALA A 39 -1.53 20.34 -6.88
C ALA A 39 -1.37 21.39 -5.76
N LYS A 40 -0.29 21.32 -4.95
CA LYS A 40 -0.01 22.35 -3.91
C LYS A 40 0.15 23.75 -4.49
N THR A 41 0.74 23.87 -5.68
CA THR A 41 0.94 25.15 -6.36
C THR A 41 -0.36 25.70 -6.96
N THR A 42 -1.20 24.82 -7.51
CA THR A 42 -2.47 25.16 -8.16
C THR A 42 -3.59 25.44 -7.14
N TYR A 43 -3.59 24.72 -6.02
CA TYR A 43 -4.64 24.74 -4.98
C TYR A 43 -4.04 25.10 -3.61
N PRO A 44 -3.59 26.35 -3.40
CA PRO A 44 -2.88 26.76 -2.18
C PRO A 44 -3.72 26.70 -0.90
N ALA A 45 -5.05 26.64 -0.99
CA ALA A 45 -5.94 26.39 0.15
C ALA A 45 -5.88 24.92 0.63
N SER A 46 -5.63 23.99 -0.29
CA SER A 46 -5.50 22.54 -0.02
C SER A 46 -4.07 22.12 0.32
N ALA A 47 -3.08 23.00 0.13
CA ALA A 47 -1.67 22.64 0.20
C ALA A 47 -1.23 22.07 1.56
N PHE A 48 -1.73 22.62 2.67
CA PHE A 48 -1.42 22.12 4.02
C PHE A 48 -1.87 20.68 4.26
N ALA A 49 -2.99 20.28 3.64
CA ALA A 49 -3.54 18.94 3.72
C ALA A 49 -2.74 17.96 2.87
N ILE A 50 -2.28 18.39 1.69
CA ILE A 50 -1.37 17.60 0.85
C ILE A 50 -0.03 17.40 1.57
N GLU A 51 0.56 18.45 2.16
CA GLU A 51 1.77 18.36 2.99
C GLU A 51 1.59 17.42 4.19
N ALA A 52 0.40 17.36 4.78
CA ALA A 52 0.09 16.40 5.83
C ALA A 52 0.11 14.96 5.31
N LEU A 53 -0.48 14.67 4.14
CA LEU A 53 -0.42 13.32 3.57
C LEU A 53 1.01 12.88 3.22
N GLU A 54 1.82 13.80 2.68
CA GLU A 54 3.24 13.56 2.39
C GLU A 54 4.02 13.13 3.66
N SER A 55 3.63 13.61 4.84
CA SER A 55 4.26 13.26 6.12
C SER A 55 3.93 11.83 6.63
N TYR A 56 2.86 11.22 6.14
CA TYR A 56 2.45 9.85 6.48
C TYR A 56 2.91 8.80 5.46
N GLY A 57 3.14 9.20 4.20
CA GLY A 57 3.65 8.35 3.13
C GLY A 57 2.57 7.60 2.35
N VAL A 58 2.23 8.10 1.16
CA VAL A 58 1.47 7.35 0.13
C VAL A 58 2.44 6.40 -0.58
N ALA A 59 2.06 5.15 -0.84
CA ALA A 59 2.95 4.16 -1.45
C ALA A 59 3.50 4.64 -2.81
N THR A 60 4.78 4.38 -3.07
CA THR A 60 5.44 4.86 -4.30
C THR A 60 5.02 3.97 -5.47
N TRP A 61 4.32 4.53 -6.46
CA TRP A 61 4.00 3.80 -7.69
C TRP A 61 5.23 3.71 -8.59
N TYR A 62 5.89 2.56 -8.56
CA TYR A 62 6.87 2.19 -9.57
C TYR A 62 6.08 1.62 -10.76
N SER A 63 5.74 2.49 -11.70
CA SER A 63 4.90 2.16 -12.85
C SER A 63 5.63 2.39 -14.17
N ASP A 64 5.29 1.58 -15.17
CA ASP A 64 5.85 1.68 -16.52
C ASP A 64 5.20 2.79 -17.38
N ARG A 65 4.21 3.52 -16.85
CA ARG A 65 3.45 4.56 -17.56
C ARG A 65 4.20 5.89 -17.58
N GLU A 66 4.43 6.44 -18.78
CA GLU A 66 5.21 7.69 -18.97
C GLU A 66 4.68 8.90 -18.18
N GLU A 67 3.38 8.98 -17.88
CA GLU A 67 2.79 10.06 -17.07
C GLU A 67 3.14 10.00 -15.58
N ASN A 68 3.58 8.83 -15.10
CA ASN A 68 4.13 8.66 -13.75
C ASN A 68 5.64 8.99 -13.68
N GLY A 69 6.26 9.35 -14.81
CA GLY A 69 7.68 9.66 -14.93
C GLY A 69 8.54 8.45 -15.31
N ASP A 70 9.86 8.61 -15.24
CA ASP A 70 10.79 7.50 -15.46
C ASP A 70 10.85 6.60 -14.21
N TYR A 71 10.61 5.30 -14.39
CA TYR A 71 10.58 4.35 -13.27
C TYR A 71 11.94 4.19 -12.60
N ALA A 72 13.05 4.23 -13.35
CA ALA A 72 14.39 4.05 -12.81
C ALA A 72 14.79 5.26 -11.94
N GLU A 73 14.49 6.48 -12.39
CA GLU A 73 14.60 7.69 -11.59
C GLU A 73 13.69 7.65 -10.35
N THR A 74 12.46 7.15 -10.48
CA THR A 74 11.52 6.96 -9.36
C THR A 74 12.11 6.05 -8.27
N ALA A 75 12.66 4.89 -8.64
CA ALA A 75 13.31 3.99 -7.70
C ALA A 75 14.59 4.59 -7.08
N ALA A 76 15.39 5.31 -7.86
CA ALA A 76 16.60 5.97 -7.36
C ALA A 76 16.28 7.08 -6.34
N ASN A 77 15.27 7.92 -6.65
CA ASN A 77 14.79 8.99 -5.78
C ASN A 77 14.17 8.43 -4.49
N LEU A 78 13.45 7.31 -4.55
CA LEU A 78 12.93 6.63 -3.38
C LEU A 78 14.05 6.17 -2.43
N VAL A 79 15.04 5.44 -2.94
CA VAL A 79 16.17 4.92 -2.14
C VAL A 79 17.01 6.06 -1.55
N ALA A 80 17.17 7.16 -2.28
CA ALA A 80 17.90 8.35 -1.84
C ALA A 80 17.14 9.19 -0.79
N SER A 81 15.81 9.25 -0.86
CA SER A 81 14.98 10.06 0.05
C SER A 81 14.69 9.35 1.37
N CYS A 82 14.51 8.04 1.34
CA CYS A 82 14.16 7.25 2.52
C CYS A 82 15.39 6.81 3.33
N SER A 83 15.30 6.90 4.66
CA SER A 83 16.36 6.44 5.58
C SER A 83 16.54 4.92 5.54
N GLU A 84 17.76 4.44 5.72
CA GLU A 84 18.12 3.01 5.82
C GLU A 84 17.32 2.24 6.89
N ASP A 85 16.90 2.92 7.97
CA ASP A 85 16.12 2.29 9.05
C ASP A 85 14.63 2.07 8.69
N THR A 86 14.13 2.73 7.64
CA THR A 86 12.74 2.67 7.18
C THR A 86 12.50 1.54 6.17
N ARG A 87 11.25 1.08 6.07
CA ARG A 87 10.82 0.14 5.02
C ARG A 87 10.25 0.92 3.84
N LEU A 88 10.83 0.75 2.67
CA LEU A 88 10.30 1.33 1.43
C LEU A 88 8.92 0.75 1.14
N SER A 89 7.94 1.57 0.76
CA SER A 89 6.61 1.13 0.32
C SER A 89 6.45 1.38 -1.17
N VAL A 90 6.31 0.31 -1.95
CA VAL A 90 6.33 0.32 -3.41
C VAL A 90 5.14 -0.45 -3.98
N VAL A 91 4.38 0.19 -4.88
CA VAL A 91 3.46 -0.48 -5.79
C VAL A 91 4.23 -0.82 -7.05
N VAL A 92 4.32 -2.11 -7.39
CA VAL A 92 4.91 -2.58 -8.64
C VAL A 92 3.77 -2.69 -9.63
N TYR A 93 3.76 -1.84 -10.66
CA TYR A 93 2.67 -1.74 -11.62
C TYR A 93 3.17 -1.52 -13.05
N GLY A 94 3.67 -2.59 -13.64
CA GLY A 94 4.26 -2.61 -14.99
C GLY A 94 3.98 -3.89 -15.78
N LEU A 95 2.97 -4.69 -15.42
CA LEU A 95 2.64 -5.94 -16.12
C LEU A 95 2.34 -5.68 -17.62
N PRO A 96 2.91 -6.46 -18.56
CA PRO A 96 2.59 -6.33 -19.97
C PRO A 96 1.13 -6.72 -20.22
N ASN A 97 0.41 -5.92 -21.00
CA ASN A 97 -1.05 -6.03 -21.19
C ASN A 97 -1.85 -5.86 -19.88
N LYS A 98 -1.36 -5.08 -18.90
CA LYS A 98 -2.14 -4.69 -17.70
C LYS A 98 -3.49 -4.04 -18.05
N ASP A 99 -4.41 -4.07 -17.09
CA ASP A 99 -5.79 -3.61 -17.21
C ASP A 99 -6.54 -4.25 -18.39
N CYS A 100 -6.34 -5.55 -18.64
CA CYS A 100 -6.87 -6.21 -19.84
C CYS A 100 -8.41 -6.20 -19.96
N ALA A 101 -9.14 -5.87 -18.89
CA ALA A 101 -10.59 -5.71 -18.87
C ALA A 101 -11.03 -4.26 -19.16
N ALA A 102 -10.43 -3.26 -18.48
CA ALA A 102 -10.83 -1.85 -18.58
C ALA A 102 -10.10 -1.07 -19.68
N GLY A 103 -8.83 -1.40 -19.97
CA GLY A 103 -8.00 -0.79 -21.00
C GLY A 103 -7.47 0.63 -20.68
N GLU A 104 -7.91 1.26 -19.60
CA GLU A 104 -7.62 2.67 -19.28
C GLU A 104 -6.12 2.94 -19.04
N SER A 105 -5.41 2.05 -18.33
CA SER A 105 -3.98 2.23 -18.00
C SER A 105 -2.99 1.67 -19.02
N ALA A 106 -3.48 1.15 -20.15
CA ALA A 106 -2.63 0.63 -21.22
C ALA A 106 -1.91 1.74 -22.01
N VAL A 107 -2.49 2.95 -22.06
CA VAL A 107 -1.90 4.11 -22.74
C VAL A 107 -0.68 4.62 -21.96
N GLY A 108 0.42 4.89 -22.69
CA GLY A 108 1.69 5.37 -22.12
C GLY A 108 2.55 4.27 -21.48
N SER A 109 2.15 3.00 -21.56
CA SER A 109 2.90 1.85 -21.03
C SER A 109 4.21 1.63 -21.78
N THR A 110 5.35 1.60 -21.08
CA THR A 110 6.67 1.28 -21.67
C THR A 110 6.99 -0.21 -21.65
N VAL A 111 6.35 -1.01 -20.78
CA VAL A 111 6.51 -2.47 -20.75
C VAL A 111 5.50 -3.13 -21.67
N GLN A 112 5.99 -3.78 -22.73
CA GLN A 112 5.16 -4.35 -23.79
C GLN A 112 5.29 -5.89 -23.90
N THR A 113 6.36 -6.46 -23.38
CA THR A 113 6.65 -7.90 -23.40
C THR A 113 7.15 -8.39 -22.05
N ALA A 114 7.14 -9.71 -21.85
CA ALA A 114 7.73 -10.34 -20.67
C ALA A 114 9.23 -10.03 -20.48
N ALA A 115 9.97 -9.77 -21.57
CA ALA A 115 11.39 -9.39 -21.50
C ALA A 115 11.58 -7.94 -21.02
N ASP A 116 10.68 -7.04 -21.42
CA ASP A 116 10.65 -5.66 -20.91
C ASP A 116 10.28 -5.66 -19.42
N TYR A 117 9.33 -6.52 -19.01
CA TYR A 117 8.92 -6.67 -17.62
C TYR A 117 10.04 -7.20 -16.72
N VAL A 118 10.83 -8.18 -17.20
CA VAL A 118 12.07 -8.60 -16.51
C VAL A 118 13.04 -7.43 -16.37
N THR A 119 13.24 -6.63 -17.43
CA THR A 119 14.14 -5.47 -17.39
C THR A 119 13.68 -4.40 -16.39
N PHE A 120 12.36 -4.16 -16.32
CA PHE A 120 11.70 -3.28 -15.37
C PHE A 120 11.88 -3.76 -13.92
N LEU A 121 11.73 -5.06 -13.65
CA LEU A 121 11.94 -5.66 -12.32
C LEU A 121 13.42 -5.74 -11.91
N ASP A 122 14.32 -6.04 -12.84
CA ASP A 122 15.77 -6.03 -12.61
C ASP A 122 16.25 -4.61 -12.22
N THR A 123 15.69 -3.57 -12.86
CA THR A 123 15.99 -2.17 -12.53
C THR A 123 15.53 -1.80 -11.11
N LEU A 124 14.35 -2.26 -10.69
CA LEU A 124 13.82 -2.05 -9.35
C LEU A 124 14.68 -2.75 -8.29
N THR A 125 14.92 -4.05 -8.48
CA THR A 125 15.63 -4.91 -7.53
C THR A 125 17.09 -4.54 -7.39
N ALA A 126 17.77 -4.17 -8.49
CA ALA A 126 19.15 -3.68 -8.45
C ALA A 126 19.27 -2.33 -7.71
N THR A 127 18.29 -1.42 -7.90
CA THR A 127 18.28 -0.09 -7.26
C THR A 127 17.96 -0.18 -5.76
N ILE A 128 16.97 -1.00 -5.37
CA ILE A 128 16.59 -1.23 -3.97
C ILE A 128 17.62 -2.10 -3.22
N GLY A 129 18.29 -3.01 -3.91
CA GLY A 129 19.30 -3.89 -3.34
C GLY A 129 18.78 -4.68 -2.15
N SER A 130 19.42 -4.54 -0.99
CA SER A 130 19.05 -5.22 0.25
C SER A 130 18.26 -4.34 1.24
N ARG A 131 17.69 -3.20 0.82
CA ARG A 131 16.86 -2.35 1.69
C ARG A 131 15.61 -3.11 2.15
N LYS A 132 15.09 -2.78 3.34
CA LYS A 132 13.74 -3.20 3.73
C LYS A 132 12.73 -2.64 2.74
N VAL A 133 11.85 -3.49 2.21
CA VAL A 133 10.83 -3.08 1.25
C VAL A 133 9.54 -3.87 1.46
N LEU A 134 8.41 -3.21 1.28
CA LEU A 134 7.08 -3.77 1.11
C LEU A 134 6.70 -3.55 -0.36
N TYR A 135 6.44 -4.64 -1.08
CA TYR A 135 5.94 -4.62 -2.44
C TYR A 135 4.45 -4.96 -2.43
N ILE A 136 3.62 -4.05 -2.93
CA ILE A 136 2.27 -4.34 -3.42
C ILE A 136 2.44 -4.73 -4.89
N LEU A 137 2.22 -6.02 -5.21
CA LEU A 137 2.50 -6.55 -6.55
C LEU A 137 1.26 -6.53 -7.44
N GLU A 138 1.35 -5.77 -8.53
CA GLU A 138 0.43 -5.71 -9.68
C GLU A 138 -1.07 -5.71 -9.29
N PRO A 139 -1.59 -4.54 -8.85
CA PRO A 139 -3.02 -4.31 -8.65
C PRO A 139 -3.92 -4.95 -9.70
N ASP A 140 -5.04 -5.54 -9.25
CA ASP A 140 -6.05 -6.26 -10.05
C ASP A 140 -5.57 -7.53 -10.77
N ALA A 141 -4.27 -7.82 -10.88
CA ALA A 141 -3.77 -8.91 -11.73
C ALA A 141 -4.23 -10.31 -11.31
N ILE A 142 -4.28 -10.64 -10.01
CA ILE A 142 -4.84 -11.92 -9.55
C ILE A 142 -6.37 -11.92 -9.62
N GLY A 143 -7.02 -10.77 -9.44
CA GLY A 143 -8.46 -10.64 -9.63
C GLY A 143 -8.89 -11.04 -11.03
N LEU A 144 -8.25 -10.43 -12.04
CA LEU A 144 -8.46 -10.70 -13.47
C LEU A 144 -7.96 -12.09 -13.93
N LEU A 145 -7.14 -12.77 -13.12
CA LEU A 145 -6.78 -14.18 -13.31
C LEU A 145 -7.80 -15.16 -12.70
N ALA A 146 -8.51 -14.76 -11.64
CA ALA A 146 -9.50 -15.60 -10.96
C ALA A 146 -10.88 -15.58 -11.66
N GLU A 147 -11.11 -14.60 -12.54
CA GLU A 147 -12.31 -14.51 -13.37
C GLU A 147 -12.43 -15.68 -14.36
N THR A 148 -13.60 -16.32 -14.39
CA THR A 148 -13.89 -17.40 -15.35
C THR A 148 -14.02 -16.83 -16.75
N ASP A 149 -13.26 -17.39 -17.70
CA ASP A 149 -13.07 -16.84 -19.06
C ASP A 149 -12.54 -15.38 -19.07
N GLY A 150 -11.92 -14.94 -17.97
CA GLY A 150 -11.32 -13.62 -17.79
C GLY A 150 -10.06 -13.39 -18.63
N CYS A 151 -9.73 -12.12 -18.83
CA CYS A 151 -8.66 -11.73 -19.74
C CYS A 151 -7.24 -12.08 -19.23
N GLY A 152 -7.03 -12.15 -17.91
CA GLY A 152 -5.70 -12.25 -17.29
C GLY A 152 -4.89 -13.48 -17.71
N GLN A 153 -5.56 -14.60 -17.98
CA GLN A 153 -4.90 -15.82 -18.47
C GLN A 153 -4.36 -15.61 -19.89
N SER A 154 -5.14 -14.99 -20.77
CA SER A 154 -4.74 -14.70 -22.16
C SER A 154 -3.70 -13.58 -22.27
N ALA A 155 -3.72 -12.63 -21.32
CA ALA A 155 -2.73 -11.58 -21.16
C ALA A 155 -1.37 -12.07 -20.60
N GLY A 156 -1.31 -13.32 -20.11
CA GLY A 156 -0.10 -13.95 -19.61
C GLY A 156 0.28 -13.54 -18.19
N TYR A 157 -0.67 -13.08 -17.37
CA TYR A 157 -0.38 -12.53 -16.04
C TYR A 157 0.29 -13.55 -15.12
N LEU A 158 -0.17 -14.81 -15.11
CA LEU A 158 0.35 -15.85 -14.21
C LEU A 158 1.87 -16.04 -14.38
N ALA A 159 2.34 -16.25 -15.61
CA ALA A 159 3.77 -16.48 -15.90
C ALA A 159 4.64 -15.26 -15.57
N ASN A 160 4.11 -14.04 -15.75
CA ASN A 160 4.83 -12.82 -15.37
C ASN A 160 4.86 -12.62 -13.85
N LEU A 161 3.78 -12.95 -13.12
CA LEU A 161 3.74 -12.90 -11.66
C LEU A 161 4.68 -13.93 -11.02
N GLU A 162 4.80 -15.14 -11.60
CA GLU A 162 5.79 -16.14 -11.16
C GLU A 162 7.22 -15.59 -11.24
N VAL A 163 7.58 -14.96 -12.37
CA VAL A 163 8.87 -14.27 -12.56
C VAL A 163 9.07 -13.10 -11.61
N ALA A 164 8.03 -12.28 -11.39
CA ALA A 164 8.10 -11.15 -10.47
C ALA A 164 8.38 -11.59 -9.03
N ILE A 165 7.73 -12.67 -8.57
CA ILE A 165 7.95 -13.21 -7.23
C ILE A 165 9.35 -13.80 -7.08
N GLU A 166 9.89 -14.48 -8.09
CA GLU A 166 11.27 -14.98 -8.09
C GLU A 166 12.28 -13.82 -7.93
N LEU A 167 12.18 -12.79 -8.79
CA LEU A 167 13.10 -11.65 -8.79
C LEU A 167 12.99 -10.79 -7.52
N LEU A 168 11.78 -10.42 -7.11
CA LEU A 168 11.55 -9.59 -5.92
C LEU A 168 11.94 -10.35 -4.63
N SER A 169 11.84 -11.68 -4.61
CA SER A 169 12.23 -12.50 -3.45
C SER A 169 13.74 -12.62 -3.26
N ALA A 170 14.57 -12.21 -4.23
CA ALA A 170 16.03 -12.21 -4.10
C ALA A 170 16.52 -11.21 -3.03
N ASN A 171 15.72 -10.18 -2.68
CA ASN A 171 15.99 -9.33 -1.53
C ASN A 171 15.54 -10.01 -0.23
N GLU A 172 16.49 -10.37 0.62
CA GLU A 172 16.23 -11.04 1.89
C GLU A 172 15.33 -10.25 2.86
N ASN A 173 15.24 -8.93 2.71
CA ASN A 173 14.43 -8.02 3.54
C ASN A 173 13.10 -7.60 2.90
N ALA A 174 12.72 -8.18 1.74
CA ALA A 174 11.46 -7.90 1.08
C ALA A 174 10.27 -8.59 1.77
N GLU A 175 9.12 -7.92 1.71
CA GLU A 175 7.80 -8.44 2.04
C GLU A 175 6.89 -8.18 0.83
N ILE A 176 6.38 -9.24 0.19
CA ILE A 176 5.56 -9.15 -1.01
C ILE A 176 4.11 -9.46 -0.64
N TYR A 177 3.20 -8.55 -0.98
CA TYR A 177 1.75 -8.72 -0.84
C TYR A 177 1.12 -8.65 -2.24
N LEU A 178 0.45 -9.73 -2.62
CA LEU A 178 -0.14 -9.88 -3.95
C LEU A 178 -1.52 -9.22 -3.95
N ASP A 179 -1.79 -8.28 -4.86
CA ASP A 179 -3.16 -7.76 -4.97
C ASP A 179 -4.09 -8.81 -5.61
N VAL A 180 -5.29 -8.95 -5.06
CA VAL A 180 -6.28 -9.96 -5.49
C VAL A 180 -7.65 -9.40 -5.88
N GLY A 181 -7.86 -8.09 -5.77
CA GLY A 181 -9.20 -7.47 -5.84
C GLY A 181 -10.12 -7.94 -4.70
N TYR A 182 -10.66 -7.03 -3.88
CA TYR A 182 -11.37 -7.44 -2.65
C TYR A 182 -12.62 -8.31 -2.90
N TRP A 183 -13.32 -8.06 -4.02
CA TRP A 183 -14.58 -8.72 -4.38
C TRP A 183 -14.41 -10.23 -4.60
N THR A 184 -13.21 -10.68 -4.96
CA THR A 184 -12.92 -12.09 -5.18
C THR A 184 -13.06 -12.95 -3.92
N LEU A 185 -13.01 -12.33 -2.74
CA LEU A 185 -13.09 -13.01 -1.44
C LEU A 185 -14.49 -12.98 -0.80
N GLU A 186 -15.47 -12.37 -1.47
CA GLU A 186 -16.86 -12.28 -1.00
C GLU A 186 -17.61 -13.62 -1.15
N TYR A 187 -17.21 -14.45 -2.11
CA TYR A 187 -17.80 -15.75 -2.39
C TYR A 187 -16.77 -16.87 -2.24
N THR A 188 -17.17 -18.00 -1.64
CA THR A 188 -16.26 -19.14 -1.39
C THR A 188 -15.64 -19.69 -2.67
N SER A 189 -16.40 -19.77 -3.76
CA SER A 189 -15.89 -20.34 -5.03
C SER A 189 -14.80 -19.50 -5.69
N THR A 190 -14.84 -18.16 -5.55
CA THR A 190 -13.79 -17.28 -6.06
C THR A 190 -12.62 -17.21 -5.06
N ALA A 191 -12.91 -17.25 -3.75
CA ALA A 191 -11.87 -17.34 -2.72
C ALA A 191 -11.03 -18.61 -2.83
N ASP A 192 -11.64 -19.77 -3.13
CA ASP A 192 -10.94 -21.04 -3.37
C ASP A 192 -10.02 -20.95 -4.62
N THR A 193 -10.47 -20.29 -5.69
CA THR A 193 -9.66 -20.04 -6.90
C THR A 193 -8.47 -19.12 -6.60
N VAL A 194 -8.71 -17.99 -5.90
CA VAL A 194 -7.65 -17.05 -5.49
C VAL A 194 -6.65 -17.72 -4.56
N ALA A 195 -7.10 -18.52 -3.59
CA ALA A 195 -6.23 -19.29 -2.72
C ALA A 195 -5.36 -20.28 -3.53
N GLY A 196 -5.91 -20.94 -4.54
CA GLY A 196 -5.14 -21.78 -5.47
C GLY A 196 -4.05 -21.02 -6.23
N ILE A 197 -4.38 -19.85 -6.78
CA ILE A 197 -3.42 -18.99 -7.51
C ILE A 197 -2.34 -18.47 -6.56
N VAL A 198 -2.72 -17.94 -5.38
CA VAL A 198 -1.77 -17.43 -4.38
C VAL A 198 -0.86 -18.55 -3.83
N ALA A 199 -1.38 -19.76 -3.63
CA ALA A 199 -0.58 -20.91 -3.22
C ALA A 199 0.44 -21.33 -4.30
N GLN A 200 0.07 -21.28 -5.59
CA GLN A 200 1.00 -21.50 -6.70
C GLN A 200 2.08 -20.42 -6.72
N LEU A 201 1.69 -19.15 -6.69
CA LEU A 201 2.59 -18.00 -6.75
C LEU A 201 3.57 -17.95 -5.57
N ALA A 202 3.11 -18.21 -4.35
CA ALA A 202 3.95 -18.27 -3.15
C ALA A 202 5.00 -19.40 -3.18
N ALA A 203 4.85 -20.40 -4.06
CA ALA A 203 5.86 -21.45 -4.24
C ALA A 203 7.12 -20.98 -5.00
N TYR A 204 7.06 -19.86 -5.73
CA TYR A 204 8.18 -19.30 -6.49
C TYR A 204 9.13 -18.41 -5.66
N GLY A 205 8.72 -17.98 -4.47
CA GLY A 205 9.52 -17.04 -3.69
C GLY A 205 9.16 -16.96 -2.20
N SER A 206 10.19 -17.03 -1.35
CA SER A 206 10.03 -17.08 0.12
C SER A 206 9.60 -15.75 0.78
N LYS A 207 9.42 -14.68 -0.01
CA LYS A 207 9.10 -13.33 0.48
C LYS A 207 7.64 -12.94 0.34
N VAL A 208 6.79 -13.78 -0.25
CA VAL A 208 5.33 -13.60 -0.20
C VAL A 208 4.87 -13.68 1.26
N LYS A 209 4.24 -12.62 1.75
CA LYS A 209 3.66 -12.50 3.10
C LYS A 209 2.14 -12.59 3.10
N GLY A 210 1.53 -12.40 1.93
CA GLY A 210 0.12 -12.69 1.69
C GLY A 210 -0.44 -11.75 0.64
N ILE A 211 -1.53 -11.08 0.95
CA ILE A 211 -2.33 -10.36 -0.04
C ILE A 211 -2.60 -8.88 0.29
N THR A 212 -2.75 -8.06 -0.74
CA THR A 212 -3.26 -6.69 -0.65
C THR A 212 -4.76 -6.71 -0.92
N LEU A 213 -5.52 -5.98 -0.11
CA LEU A 213 -6.96 -5.77 -0.31
C LEU A 213 -7.29 -4.28 -0.38
N ASN A 214 -8.40 -3.99 -1.05
CA ASN A 214 -9.01 -2.66 -1.14
C ASN A 214 -8.24 -1.61 -1.96
N THR A 215 -7.19 -1.99 -2.70
CA THR A 215 -6.44 -1.08 -3.58
C THR A 215 -7.40 -0.25 -4.42
N SER A 216 -7.28 1.08 -4.33
CA SER A 216 -8.16 2.03 -5.04
C SER A 216 -9.66 1.88 -4.73
N ASN A 217 -10.05 1.29 -3.60
CA ASN A 217 -11.45 1.08 -3.22
C ASN A 217 -11.76 1.56 -1.78
N TYR A 218 -12.97 1.33 -1.30
CA TYR A 218 -13.59 2.08 -0.20
C TYR A 218 -14.04 1.20 0.96
N GLN A 219 -13.85 -0.12 0.88
CA GLN A 219 -14.38 -1.08 1.84
C GLN A 219 -13.87 -0.82 3.26
N ALA A 220 -14.80 -0.79 4.22
CA ALA A 220 -14.48 -0.55 5.62
C ALA A 220 -13.53 -1.65 6.15
N SER A 221 -12.53 -1.28 6.96
CA SER A 221 -11.51 -2.22 7.44
C SER A 221 -12.06 -3.42 8.24
N SER A 222 -13.27 -3.33 8.78
CA SER A 222 -13.99 -4.47 9.39
C SER A 222 -14.51 -5.48 8.37
N ASN A 223 -14.96 -5.04 7.19
CA ASN A 223 -15.29 -5.93 6.08
C ASN A 223 -14.01 -6.60 5.56
N LEU A 224 -12.96 -5.81 5.34
CA LEU A 224 -11.65 -6.32 4.87
C LEU A 224 -11.03 -7.36 5.82
N ALA A 225 -11.16 -7.20 7.14
CA ALA A 225 -10.74 -8.23 8.11
C ALA A 225 -11.53 -9.55 7.97
N THR A 226 -12.80 -9.47 7.58
CA THR A 226 -13.64 -10.63 7.28
C THR A 226 -13.21 -11.28 5.97
N LEU A 227 -12.97 -10.51 4.90
CA LEU A 227 -12.47 -11.02 3.62
C LEU A 227 -11.08 -11.67 3.75
N CYS A 228 -10.18 -11.06 4.54
CA CYS A 228 -8.89 -11.67 4.89
C CYS A 228 -9.06 -13.02 5.61
N SER A 229 -10.06 -13.14 6.49
CA SER A 229 -10.39 -14.40 7.16
C SER A 229 -10.97 -15.44 6.19
N ASN A 230 -11.73 -15.03 5.16
CA ASN A 230 -12.21 -15.90 4.09
C ASN A 230 -11.04 -16.46 3.27
N PHE A 231 -10.08 -15.61 2.89
CA PHE A 231 -8.84 -16.03 2.22
C PHE A 231 -8.05 -17.04 3.06
N GLN A 232 -7.80 -16.75 4.33
CA GLN A 232 -7.08 -17.68 5.23
C GLN A 232 -7.83 -19.02 5.41
N ALA A 233 -9.17 -19.00 5.39
CA ALA A 233 -9.98 -20.21 5.42
C ALA A 233 -9.87 -21.04 4.13
N ALA A 234 -9.89 -20.39 2.95
CA ALA A 234 -9.70 -21.03 1.65
C ALA A 234 -8.28 -21.61 1.48
N MET A 235 -7.26 -20.88 1.95
CA MET A 235 -5.87 -21.35 2.05
C MET A 235 -5.69 -22.53 3.04
N GLY A 236 -6.61 -22.71 3.98
CA GLY A 236 -6.46 -23.65 5.09
C GLY A 236 -5.31 -23.31 6.05
N SER A 237 -4.78 -22.08 6.00
CA SER A 237 -3.66 -21.60 6.82
C SER A 237 -3.79 -20.11 7.14
N THR A 238 -3.26 -19.70 8.28
CA THR A 238 -3.12 -18.30 8.70
C THR A 238 -1.69 -17.77 8.55
N ASP A 239 -0.79 -18.51 7.89
CA ASP A 239 0.62 -18.12 7.71
C ASP A 239 0.79 -16.93 6.74
N LEU A 240 -0.18 -16.74 5.82
CA LEU A 240 -0.29 -15.58 4.96
C LEU A 240 -1.28 -14.58 5.56
N HIS A 241 -0.87 -13.33 5.67
CA HIS A 241 -1.62 -12.21 6.24
C HIS A 241 -2.14 -11.26 5.14
N CYS A 242 -2.81 -10.18 5.53
CA CYS A 242 -3.27 -9.16 4.59
C CYS A 242 -2.68 -7.78 4.90
N ILE A 243 -2.67 -6.90 3.89
CA ILE A 243 -2.54 -5.46 4.07
C ILE A 243 -3.71 -4.76 3.38
N PHE A 244 -4.16 -3.62 3.93
CA PHE A 244 -5.31 -2.90 3.40
C PHE A 244 -4.89 -1.53 2.87
N ASP A 245 -5.33 -1.21 1.64
CA ASP A 245 -5.41 0.19 1.22
C ASP A 245 -6.50 0.89 2.03
N THR A 246 -6.09 1.87 2.82
CA THR A 246 -6.95 2.71 3.67
C THR A 246 -7.04 4.15 3.16
N SER A 247 -6.53 4.42 1.94
CA SER A 247 -6.48 5.76 1.33
C SER A 247 -7.81 6.51 1.32
N ARG A 248 -8.94 5.80 1.17
CA ARG A 248 -10.28 6.40 0.98
C ARG A 248 -11.41 5.70 1.75
N ASN A 249 -11.08 4.81 2.69
CA ASN A 249 -12.05 3.85 3.25
C ASN A 249 -12.69 4.24 4.60
N TYR A 250 -12.53 5.48 5.08
CA TYR A 250 -12.99 5.90 6.42
C TYR A 250 -14.49 5.68 6.64
N ASN A 251 -15.31 6.05 5.67
CA ASN A 251 -16.77 5.94 5.72
C ASN A 251 -17.31 4.61 5.18
N GLY A 252 -16.45 3.72 4.68
CA GLY A 252 -16.84 2.52 3.96
C GLY A 252 -17.28 2.78 2.51
N ALA A 253 -17.61 1.70 1.80
CA ALA A 253 -18.18 1.74 0.46
C ALA A 253 -19.67 2.14 0.52
N PRO A 254 -20.22 2.79 -0.53
CA PRO A 254 -21.64 3.13 -0.60
C PRO A 254 -22.49 1.89 -0.88
N GLU A 255 -23.78 1.92 -0.50
CA GLU A 255 -24.73 0.82 -0.77
C GLU A 255 -24.99 0.55 -2.28
N SER A 256 -24.47 1.42 -3.15
CA SER A 256 -24.57 1.32 -4.61
C SER A 256 -23.42 0.54 -5.27
N ASP A 257 -22.43 0.08 -4.49
CA ASP A 257 -21.18 -0.52 -4.94
C ASP A 257 -20.38 0.35 -5.93
N GLU A 258 -20.62 1.68 -5.91
CA GLU A 258 -19.87 2.63 -6.72
C GLU A 258 -18.38 2.64 -6.31
N TRP A 259 -17.52 2.62 -7.32
CA TRP A 259 -16.06 2.63 -7.18
C TRP A 259 -15.40 3.87 -7.77
N CYS A 260 -16.10 4.62 -8.63
CA CYS A 260 -15.49 5.70 -9.39
C CYS A 260 -15.72 7.04 -8.68
N ASN A 261 -14.66 7.59 -8.05
CA ASN A 261 -14.67 8.88 -7.36
C ASN A 261 -15.83 9.04 -6.34
N VAL A 262 -15.96 8.13 -5.37
CA VAL A 262 -17.11 8.09 -4.46
C VAL A 262 -17.24 9.37 -3.62
N LYS A 263 -18.41 10.03 -3.66
CA LYS A 263 -18.74 11.27 -2.95
C LYS A 263 -18.64 11.16 -1.43
N THR A 264 -19.10 10.06 -0.87
CA THR A 264 -19.19 9.83 0.59
C THR A 264 -17.89 9.32 1.20
N ALA A 265 -16.87 9.05 0.38
CA ALA A 265 -15.60 8.52 0.86
C ALA A 265 -14.81 9.54 1.71
N GLY A 266 -13.96 9.03 2.58
CA GLY A 266 -13.11 9.82 3.46
C GLY A 266 -11.76 9.16 3.64
N ILE A 267 -10.69 9.95 3.78
CA ILE A 267 -9.33 9.41 3.96
C ILE A 267 -9.27 8.61 5.27
N GLY A 268 -8.89 7.34 5.17
CA GLY A 268 -8.99 6.35 6.26
C GLY A 268 -7.80 6.36 7.24
N PRO A 269 -7.64 5.25 8.00
CA PRO A 269 -6.47 5.00 8.84
C PRO A 269 -5.15 5.36 8.16
N VAL A 270 -4.29 6.08 8.89
CA VAL A 270 -2.95 6.44 8.41
C VAL A 270 -2.06 5.18 8.26
N PRO A 271 -1.11 5.17 7.32
CA PRO A 271 -0.16 4.08 7.12
C PRO A 271 0.55 3.69 8.42
N SER A 272 0.46 2.40 8.79
CA SER A 272 0.96 1.91 10.08
C SER A 272 0.96 0.38 10.11
N SER A 273 1.95 -0.22 10.80
CA SER A 273 1.92 -1.64 11.16
C SER A 273 1.23 -1.93 12.50
N ASP A 274 0.77 -0.91 13.23
CA ASP A 274 -0.06 -1.05 14.44
C ASP A 274 -1.55 -0.97 14.04
N THR A 275 -2.01 -1.98 13.31
CA THR A 275 -3.37 -2.06 12.76
C THR A 275 -4.42 -2.38 13.84
N GLY A 276 -4.00 -3.02 14.93
CA GLY A 276 -4.89 -3.59 15.94
C GLY A 276 -5.69 -4.82 15.48
N ILE A 277 -5.47 -5.32 14.26
CA ILE A 277 -6.19 -6.46 13.66
C ILE A 277 -5.21 -7.62 13.46
N SER A 278 -5.50 -8.79 14.03
CA SER A 278 -4.51 -9.86 14.22
C SER A 278 -4.00 -10.55 12.94
N ASN A 279 -4.69 -10.41 11.82
CA ASN A 279 -4.32 -10.97 10.50
C ASN A 279 -4.00 -9.87 9.47
N VAL A 280 -3.74 -8.63 9.93
CA VAL A 280 -3.44 -7.49 9.05
C VAL A 280 -2.12 -6.85 9.49
N ASP A 281 -1.10 -6.97 8.65
CA ASP A 281 0.26 -6.52 8.98
C ASP A 281 0.43 -5.01 8.86
N TYR A 282 -0.24 -4.39 7.88
CA TYR A 282 -0.14 -2.97 7.61
C TYR A 282 -1.48 -2.39 7.11
N PHE A 283 -1.78 -1.17 7.56
CA PHE A 283 -2.54 -0.21 6.78
C PHE A 283 -1.56 0.55 5.89
N VAL A 284 -1.94 0.79 4.64
CA VAL A 284 -1.18 1.51 3.63
C VAL A 284 -2.10 2.45 2.88
N TRP A 285 -1.59 3.54 2.31
CA TRP A 285 -2.30 4.32 1.32
C TRP A 285 -1.73 3.97 -0.04
N VAL A 286 -2.44 3.12 -0.80
CA VAL A 286 -1.98 2.64 -2.10
C VAL A 286 -2.40 3.63 -3.18
N LYS A 287 -3.71 3.86 -3.36
CA LYS A 287 -4.21 4.94 -4.21
C LYS A 287 -3.86 6.31 -3.59
N PRO A 288 -3.24 7.23 -4.33
CA PRO A 288 -3.03 8.60 -3.85
C PRO A 288 -4.36 9.32 -3.59
N PRO A 289 -4.66 9.76 -2.35
CA PRO A 289 -5.86 10.53 -2.11
C PRO A 289 -5.87 11.83 -2.94
N GLY A 290 -7.01 12.12 -3.57
CA GLY A 290 -7.18 13.26 -4.48
C GLY A 290 -6.93 12.96 -5.96
N GLU A 291 -6.24 11.87 -6.32
CA GLU A 291 -6.14 11.45 -7.72
C GLU A 291 -7.42 10.77 -8.18
N SER A 292 -7.93 11.19 -9.34
CA SER A 292 -9.15 10.66 -9.94
C SER A 292 -9.02 9.17 -10.30
N ASP A 293 -10.13 8.45 -10.21
CA ASP A 293 -10.31 7.10 -10.76
C ASP A 293 -10.64 7.13 -12.27
N GLY A 294 -11.01 8.30 -12.79
CA GLY A 294 -11.44 8.48 -14.18
C GLY A 294 -12.49 9.58 -14.30
N THR A 295 -13.01 9.78 -15.51
CA THR A 295 -14.00 10.86 -15.72
C THR A 295 -15.31 10.61 -14.97
N CYS A 296 -15.65 9.35 -14.70
CA CYS A 296 -16.83 8.90 -13.94
C CYS A 296 -18.18 9.51 -14.39
N SER A 297 -18.29 9.95 -15.64
CA SER A 297 -19.49 10.58 -16.18
C SER A 297 -20.60 9.55 -16.43
N GLY A 298 -21.84 9.89 -16.10
CA GLY A 298 -23.01 9.03 -16.33
C GLY A 298 -23.12 7.82 -15.40
N ARG A 299 -22.34 7.78 -14.32
CA ARG A 299 -22.35 6.72 -13.30
C ARG A 299 -23.45 6.93 -12.24
N THR A 300 -23.35 6.27 -11.09
CA THR A 300 -24.37 6.33 -10.03
C THR A 300 -24.50 7.75 -9.45
N SER A 301 -25.53 7.97 -8.61
CA SER A 301 -25.65 9.21 -7.83
C SER A 301 -24.47 9.47 -6.89
N ASP A 302 -23.67 8.45 -6.60
CA ASP A 302 -22.64 8.47 -5.57
C ASP A 302 -21.26 8.76 -6.18
N ALA A 303 -21.10 8.72 -7.50
CA ALA A 303 -19.88 9.11 -8.21
C ALA A 303 -19.72 10.63 -8.36
N MET A 304 -18.52 11.16 -8.16
CA MET A 304 -18.11 12.51 -8.61
C MET A 304 -17.56 12.44 -10.03
N THR A 305 -17.97 13.36 -10.91
CA THR A 305 -17.28 13.54 -12.19
C THR A 305 -15.87 14.07 -11.92
N GLY A 306 -14.85 13.47 -12.54
CA GLY A 306 -13.45 13.83 -12.35
C GLY A 306 -12.71 14.15 -13.66
N PRO A 307 -11.41 14.51 -13.58
CA PRO A 307 -10.49 14.44 -14.72
C PRO A 307 -10.16 12.98 -15.06
N ALA A 308 -9.28 12.76 -16.04
CA ALA A 308 -8.75 11.43 -16.37
C ALA A 308 -8.13 10.73 -15.15
N ALA A 309 -8.03 9.40 -15.18
CA ALA A 309 -7.46 8.61 -14.10
C ALA A 309 -6.03 9.07 -13.79
N GLY A 310 -5.64 9.04 -12.52
CA GLY A 310 -4.33 9.51 -12.05
C GLY A 310 -4.16 11.03 -11.99
N VAL A 311 -5.04 11.83 -12.61
CA VAL A 311 -4.99 13.30 -12.51
C VAL A 311 -5.59 13.76 -11.18
N PHE A 312 -4.88 14.64 -10.47
CA PHE A 312 -5.36 15.23 -9.21
C PHE A 312 -6.61 16.09 -9.42
N SER A 313 -7.60 15.90 -8.54
CA SER A 313 -8.85 16.64 -8.52
C SER A 313 -9.08 17.23 -7.13
N ASP A 314 -8.92 18.55 -7.05
CA ASP A 314 -9.06 19.28 -5.78
C ASP A 314 -10.47 19.17 -5.17
N GLU A 315 -11.53 19.07 -6.00
CA GLU A 315 -12.90 18.87 -5.50
C GLU A 315 -13.07 17.50 -4.80
N ILE A 316 -12.50 16.44 -5.40
CA ILE A 316 -12.49 15.10 -4.81
C ILE A 316 -11.62 15.08 -3.55
N PHE A 317 -10.44 15.69 -3.62
CA PHE A 317 -9.50 15.78 -2.50
C PHE A 317 -10.12 16.50 -1.29
N GLN A 318 -10.68 17.70 -1.48
CA GLN A 318 -11.36 18.45 -0.41
C GLN A 318 -12.49 17.63 0.21
N THR A 319 -13.26 16.93 -0.62
CA THR A 319 -14.39 16.09 -0.19
C THR A 319 -13.91 14.91 0.66
N HIS A 320 -12.85 14.20 0.25
CA HIS A 320 -12.32 13.05 1.00
C HIS A 320 -11.52 13.46 2.24
N TRP A 321 -10.82 14.60 2.21
CA TRP A 321 -10.10 15.15 3.36
C TRP A 321 -11.07 15.58 4.47
N ASN A 322 -12.05 16.43 4.13
CA ASN A 322 -13.01 16.97 5.10
C ASN A 322 -13.91 15.89 5.74
N GLN A 323 -14.08 14.75 5.07
CA GLN A 323 -14.82 13.59 5.57
C GLN A 323 -13.92 12.51 6.19
N GLY A 324 -12.60 12.69 6.22
CA GLY A 324 -11.62 11.67 6.62
C GLY A 324 -11.17 11.73 8.09
N LEU A 325 -10.43 10.70 8.50
CA LEU A 325 -9.89 10.49 9.84
C LEU A 325 -9.09 11.68 10.37
N LEU A 326 -8.28 12.32 9.51
CA LEU A 326 -7.38 13.40 9.93
C LEU A 326 -8.17 14.59 10.49
N VAL A 327 -9.26 14.95 9.84
CA VAL A 327 -10.20 15.98 10.31
C VAL A 327 -11.09 15.44 11.43
N ALA A 328 -11.71 14.28 11.23
CA ALA A 328 -12.74 13.75 12.13
C ALA A 328 -12.24 13.34 13.52
N GLU A 329 -11.03 12.81 13.63
CA GLU A 329 -10.46 12.27 14.89
C GLU A 329 -9.11 12.89 15.26
N LEU A 330 -8.24 13.23 14.30
CA LEU A 330 -6.90 13.75 14.58
C LEU A 330 -6.83 15.29 14.69
N SER A 331 -7.97 15.98 14.57
CA SER A 331 -8.11 17.43 14.75
C SER A 331 -7.27 18.28 13.77
N TYR A 332 -7.08 17.79 12.53
CA TYR A 332 -6.59 18.62 11.43
C TYR A 332 -7.67 19.61 10.97
N ASP A 333 -7.24 20.74 10.42
CA ASP A 333 -8.14 21.74 9.86
C ASP A 333 -8.88 21.21 8.61
N VAL A 334 -10.13 21.63 8.45
CA VAL A 334 -10.88 21.43 7.19
C VAL A 334 -10.31 22.33 6.09
N ILE A 335 -10.39 21.88 4.84
CA ILE A 335 -10.19 22.77 3.70
C ILE A 335 -11.51 23.52 3.48
N ASP A 336 -11.51 24.82 3.80
CA ASP A 336 -12.66 25.73 3.67
C ASP A 336 -12.44 26.86 2.65
N GLY A 337 -11.33 26.80 1.90
CA GLY A 337 -10.87 27.84 0.98
C GLY A 337 -9.90 28.86 1.60
N THR A 338 -9.64 28.79 2.91
CA THR A 338 -8.60 29.61 3.56
C THR A 338 -7.21 29.17 3.14
N ILE A 339 -6.35 30.12 2.74
CA ILE A 339 -4.95 29.83 2.45
C ILE A 339 -4.15 29.90 3.74
N HIS A 340 -3.70 28.75 4.23
CA HIS A 340 -2.81 28.65 5.36
C HIS A 340 -1.40 29.10 4.92
N SER A 341 -0.93 30.23 5.45
CA SER A 341 0.47 30.62 5.27
C SER A 341 1.35 29.59 5.97
N SER A 342 2.30 28.99 5.24
CA SER A 342 3.21 27.96 5.75
C SER A 342 4.25 28.51 6.73
N SER A 343 3.78 28.98 7.88
CA SER A 343 4.61 29.16 9.06
C SER A 343 4.97 27.78 9.60
N ALA A 344 6.20 27.35 9.35
CA ALA A 344 6.78 26.13 9.91
C ALA A 344 6.65 26.13 11.43
N SER A 345 5.57 25.51 11.93
CA SER A 345 5.28 25.42 13.35
C SER A 345 6.06 24.27 13.97
N ALA A 346 7.39 24.44 13.98
CA ALA A 346 8.26 23.72 14.89
C ALA A 346 7.82 24.07 16.32
N SER A 347 7.01 23.21 16.93
CA SER A 347 6.52 23.41 18.29
C SER A 347 7.70 23.40 19.27
N THR A 348 7.83 24.51 20.00
CA THR A 348 9.06 24.90 20.71
C THR A 348 9.49 23.91 21.79
N ALA A 349 10.49 23.07 21.49
CA ALA A 349 11.30 22.42 22.51
C ALA A 349 12.28 23.46 23.10
N SER A 350 11.96 23.97 24.29
CA SER A 350 12.69 25.05 24.96
C SER A 350 14.16 24.71 25.22
N SER A 351 15.08 25.52 24.67
CA SER A 351 16.45 25.61 25.19
C SER A 351 16.97 27.05 25.08
N SER A 352 17.57 27.54 26.17
CA SER A 352 17.95 28.95 26.33
C SER A 352 19.40 29.18 25.93
N ALA A 353 19.66 30.05 24.94
CA ALA A 353 21.01 30.55 24.66
C ALA A 353 21.01 31.98 24.09
N THR A 354 21.38 32.91 24.96
CA THR A 354 22.12 34.17 24.78
C THR A 354 22.30 34.77 23.37
N GLN A 355 21.92 36.05 23.25
CA GLN A 355 22.21 36.95 22.12
C GLN A 355 23.72 37.04 21.79
N SER A 356 24.05 37.09 20.50
CA SER A 356 25.18 37.88 20.00
C SER A 356 24.82 38.49 18.64
N SER A 357 25.06 39.79 18.50
CA SER A 357 24.67 40.56 17.31
C SER A 357 25.79 40.58 16.27
N ALA A 358 25.45 40.39 14.99
CA ALA A 358 26.26 40.86 13.87
C ALA A 358 25.35 41.29 12.71
N SER A 359 25.50 42.53 12.27
CA SER A 359 24.84 43.12 11.11
C SER A 359 25.49 42.68 9.80
N THR A 360 24.82 42.84 8.65
CA THR A 360 25.19 43.87 7.63
C THR A 360 24.26 43.84 6.40
N ALA A 361 23.85 45.06 6.00
CA ALA A 361 23.44 45.55 4.67
C ALA A 361 22.50 44.74 3.75
N THR A 362 21.31 45.31 3.59
CA THR A 362 20.62 45.57 2.32
C THR A 362 21.55 45.90 1.14
N ASP A 363 21.20 45.46 -0.07
CA ASP A 363 21.22 46.36 -1.22
C ASP A 363 20.04 46.07 -2.17
N GLN A 364 19.59 47.07 -2.93
CA GLN A 364 18.39 47.01 -3.76
C GLN A 364 18.69 47.09 -5.27
N ALA A 365 17.85 46.38 -6.02
CA ALA A 365 17.32 46.74 -7.33
C ALA A 365 18.28 47.05 -8.50
N GLN A 366 18.01 46.39 -9.63
CA GLN A 366 17.64 47.14 -10.83
C GLN A 366 16.59 46.39 -11.67
N GLN A 367 15.51 47.09 -12.01
CA GLN A 367 14.55 46.69 -13.03
C GLN A 367 15.10 47.06 -14.41
N GLU A 368 14.77 46.28 -15.43
CA GLU A 368 14.49 46.86 -16.75
C GLU A 368 13.09 46.44 -17.22
N ASP A 369 12.36 47.44 -17.71
CA ASP A 369 10.98 47.38 -18.20
C ASP A 369 10.96 47.02 -19.70
N ARG A 370 9.94 46.26 -20.12
CA ARG A 370 9.45 46.26 -21.51
C ARG A 370 7.97 45.89 -21.59
N THR A 371 7.16 46.94 -21.57
CA THR A 371 5.70 46.95 -21.75
C THR A 371 5.28 46.90 -23.24
N TYR A 372 3.95 46.79 -23.50
CA TYR A 372 3.16 46.94 -24.74
C TYR A 372 2.76 45.64 -25.50
N THR A 373 1.51 45.42 -25.95
CA THR A 373 0.18 46.02 -25.65
C THR A 373 -0.94 45.18 -26.29
N GLU A 374 -2.10 45.03 -25.63
CA GLU A 374 -3.35 44.47 -26.21
C GLU A 374 -4.08 45.45 -27.14
N THR A 375 -4.90 44.98 -28.10
CA THR A 375 -6.37 45.25 -28.21
C THR A 375 -7.00 44.49 -29.42
N PRO A 376 -8.35 44.43 -29.63
CA PRO A 376 -9.02 43.16 -29.93
C PRO A 376 -9.75 43.12 -31.28
N SER A 377 -10.61 42.11 -31.48
CA SER A 377 -11.74 42.17 -32.42
C SER A 377 -12.91 41.31 -31.94
N SER A 378 -14.13 41.81 -32.19
CA SER A 378 -15.43 41.18 -31.85
C SER A 378 -16.25 40.93 -33.14
N GLU A 379 -17.51 40.48 -32.98
CA GLU A 379 -18.55 40.30 -34.02
C GLU A 379 -18.50 38.99 -34.85
N THR A 380 -19.62 38.34 -35.24
CA THR A 380 -21.07 38.51 -34.91
C THR A 380 -21.85 37.21 -35.23
N THR A 381 -23.04 37.06 -34.65
CA THR A 381 -24.02 35.96 -34.81
C THR A 381 -24.46 35.62 -36.24
N SER A 382 -24.85 34.36 -36.49
CA SER A 382 -25.98 34.04 -37.38
C SER A 382 -26.64 32.70 -37.01
N SER A 383 -27.97 32.68 -37.00
CA SER A 383 -28.80 31.48 -36.87
C SER A 383 -29.30 31.02 -38.24
N ALA A 384 -29.45 29.71 -38.44
CA ALA A 384 -30.25 29.17 -39.54
C ALA A 384 -30.88 27.82 -39.13
N ASP A 385 -32.14 27.64 -39.51
CA ASP A 385 -33.01 26.51 -39.17
C ASP A 385 -33.50 25.86 -40.47
N ALA A 386 -33.34 24.54 -40.65
CA ALA A 386 -33.91 23.77 -41.77
C ALA A 386 -33.81 22.23 -41.60
N THR A 387 -34.95 21.65 -41.23
CA THR A 387 -35.44 20.28 -41.45
C THR A 387 -34.87 19.39 -42.58
N SER A 388 -34.75 18.08 -42.26
CA SER A 388 -35.29 16.90 -43.02
C SER A 388 -34.34 15.91 -43.72
N SER A 389 -34.51 14.63 -43.33
CA SER A 389 -34.52 13.38 -44.15
C SER A 389 -33.30 12.92 -44.96
N GLY A 390 -32.97 11.61 -44.86
CA GLY A 390 -32.21 10.91 -45.90
C GLY A 390 -31.55 9.57 -45.49
N THR A 391 -32.25 8.45 -45.62
CA THR A 391 -31.76 7.08 -45.40
C THR A 391 -30.81 6.58 -46.51
N ALA A 392 -29.76 5.83 -46.12
CA ALA A 392 -29.03 4.82 -46.92
C ALA A 392 -27.98 4.12 -46.02
N ASN A 393 -27.57 2.86 -46.18
CA ASN A 393 -28.13 1.74 -46.95
C ASN A 393 -27.65 0.41 -46.33
N VAL A 394 -28.44 -0.66 -46.43
CA VAL A 394 -28.02 -2.04 -46.10
C VAL A 394 -27.79 -2.80 -47.39
N THR A 395 -26.76 -3.67 -47.43
CA THR A 395 -26.65 -4.71 -48.45
C THR A 395 -26.36 -6.05 -47.78
N ALA A 396 -27.19 -7.05 -48.07
CA ALA A 396 -27.12 -8.41 -47.52
C ALA A 396 -26.54 -9.39 -48.54
N TYR A 397 -26.28 -10.63 -48.12
CA TYR A 397 -26.40 -11.94 -48.81
C TYR A 397 -25.47 -12.93 -48.08
N ALA A 398 -25.72 -14.23 -47.90
CA ALA A 398 -26.90 -15.08 -47.73
C ALA A 398 -26.34 -16.53 -47.66
N ASP A 399 -26.68 -17.24 -46.59
CA ASP A 399 -26.96 -18.68 -46.46
C ASP A 399 -26.50 -19.69 -47.55
N ALA A 400 -25.80 -20.76 -47.13
CA ALA A 400 -26.15 -22.16 -47.44
C ALA A 400 -25.34 -23.21 -46.65
N SER A 401 -25.98 -24.31 -46.31
CA SER A 401 -25.51 -25.44 -45.48
C SER A 401 -24.72 -26.54 -46.23
N VAL A 402 -24.03 -27.43 -45.49
CA VAL A 402 -24.28 -28.90 -45.40
C VAL A 402 -23.24 -29.58 -44.49
N ALA A 403 -23.62 -30.66 -43.80
CA ALA A 403 -22.83 -31.40 -42.82
C ALA A 403 -22.02 -32.59 -43.41
N SER A 404 -21.03 -33.13 -42.66
CA SER A 404 -21.05 -34.52 -42.13
C SER A 404 -19.68 -35.04 -41.59
N ASP A 405 -19.79 -35.69 -40.42
CA ASP A 405 -19.09 -36.90 -39.92
C ASP A 405 -17.56 -37.10 -39.78
N ALA A 406 -17.28 -37.89 -38.73
CA ALA A 406 -16.21 -38.90 -38.54
C ALA A 406 -14.86 -38.53 -37.89
N ASP A 407 -14.72 -39.07 -36.66
CA ASP A 407 -13.48 -39.52 -35.99
C ASP A 407 -12.66 -40.48 -36.89
N PRO A 408 -11.33 -40.64 -36.65
CA PRO A 408 -10.95 -41.93 -36.09
C PRO A 408 -9.90 -41.88 -34.97
N THR A 409 -10.12 -42.76 -34.00
CA THR A 409 -9.25 -43.05 -32.86
C THR A 409 -8.12 -44.07 -33.17
N VAL A 410 -7.17 -44.20 -32.22
CA VAL A 410 -6.20 -45.31 -32.01
C VAL A 410 -5.01 -45.46 -33.01
N GLN A 411 -3.76 -45.23 -32.55
CA GLN A 411 -2.88 -46.33 -32.08
C GLN A 411 -1.55 -45.92 -31.46
N GLU A 412 -1.14 -46.71 -30.45
CA GLU A 412 0.21 -46.74 -29.88
C GLU A 412 1.26 -47.16 -30.92
N SER A 413 2.50 -46.73 -30.73
CA SER A 413 3.63 -47.66 -30.89
C SER A 413 4.78 -47.33 -29.92
N THR A 414 5.33 -48.38 -29.34
CA THR A 414 6.46 -48.35 -28.41
C THR A 414 7.77 -48.67 -29.15
N ALA A 415 8.88 -48.03 -28.77
CA ALA A 415 10.22 -48.51 -29.09
C ALA A 415 11.23 -48.05 -28.03
N SER A 416 12.05 -48.99 -27.53
CA SER A 416 13.04 -48.74 -26.48
C SER A 416 14.45 -48.46 -27.03
N ALA A 417 15.20 -47.68 -26.26
CA ALA A 417 16.64 -47.79 -25.97
C ALA A 417 17.68 -47.95 -27.11
N THR A 418 18.80 -47.23 -26.98
CA THR A 418 20.12 -47.87 -26.73
C THR A 418 21.11 -46.84 -26.15
N GLN A 419 21.96 -47.28 -25.23
CA GLN A 419 23.04 -46.52 -24.59
C GLN A 419 24.21 -46.27 -25.54
N THR A 420 25.05 -45.26 -25.28
CA THR A 420 26.51 -45.38 -25.46
C THR A 420 27.22 -44.46 -24.47
N SER A 421 28.10 -45.04 -23.65
CA SER A 421 28.97 -44.34 -22.70
C SER A 421 30.23 -43.82 -23.36
N SER A 422 30.90 -42.81 -22.76
CA SER A 422 32.35 -42.62 -22.89
C SER A 422 32.99 -42.01 -21.64
N GLU A 423 33.88 -42.79 -21.04
CA GLU A 423 34.93 -42.42 -20.09
C GLU A 423 36.19 -41.96 -20.88
N THR A 424 37.25 -41.34 -20.35
CA THR A 424 37.68 -40.96 -18.99
C THR A 424 38.34 -39.54 -19.11
N THR A 425 38.71 -38.75 -18.09
CA THR A 425 39.89 -38.97 -17.23
C THR A 425 40.03 -37.85 -16.18
N THR A 426 40.24 -38.23 -14.92
CA THR A 426 40.62 -37.34 -13.81
C THR A 426 42.12 -37.09 -13.78
N THR A 427 42.57 -35.89 -13.42
CA THR A 427 43.98 -35.68 -13.01
C THR A 427 44.04 -35.00 -11.63
N THR A 428 44.59 -35.73 -10.66
CA THR A 428 44.84 -35.30 -9.28
C THR A 428 46.29 -34.86 -9.16
N GLU A 429 46.59 -33.69 -8.61
CA GLU A 429 47.88 -33.44 -7.97
C GLU A 429 47.77 -32.68 -6.65
N THR A 430 48.47 -33.18 -5.64
CA THR A 430 48.85 -32.51 -4.39
C THR A 430 50.06 -33.25 -3.84
N PRO A 431 51.10 -32.52 -3.40
CA PRO A 431 51.81 -32.94 -2.19
C PRO A 431 52.03 -31.80 -1.17
N THR A 432 51.97 -32.18 0.10
CA THR A 432 52.29 -31.44 1.34
C THR A 432 53.82 -31.33 1.57
N PRO A 433 54.32 -30.83 2.72
CA PRO A 433 53.95 -29.69 3.60
C PRO A 433 55.16 -28.72 3.78
N THR A 434 55.15 -27.74 4.72
CA THR A 434 56.29 -27.40 5.64
C THR A 434 56.16 -26.05 6.43
N THR A 435 56.16 -26.16 7.77
CA THR A 435 56.58 -25.24 8.89
C THR A 435 56.09 -23.78 9.06
N SER A 436 55.71 -23.46 10.32
CA SER A 436 55.76 -22.13 10.98
C SER A 436 57.18 -21.76 11.44
N PRO A 437 57.48 -20.46 11.69
CA PRO A 437 57.60 -19.93 13.07
C PRO A 437 57.14 -18.44 13.21
N THR A 438 56.38 -18.01 14.25
CA THR A 438 56.83 -17.49 15.58
C THR A 438 56.71 -15.94 15.80
N THR A 439 55.67 -15.54 16.55
CA THR A 439 55.58 -14.48 17.61
C THR A 439 55.90 -12.97 17.40
N THR A 440 54.89 -12.11 17.72
CA THR A 440 54.92 -11.00 18.75
C THR A 440 55.65 -9.65 18.45
N PRO A 441 55.27 -8.47 19.01
CA PRO A 441 54.02 -7.99 19.66
C PRO A 441 53.42 -6.66 19.10
N ALA A 442 52.27 -6.24 19.63
CA ALA A 442 51.75 -4.86 19.59
C ALA A 442 52.26 -4.00 20.78
N PRO A 443 52.23 -2.65 20.71
CA PRO A 443 52.66 -1.78 21.81
C PRO A 443 51.55 -1.48 22.84
N THR A 444 51.96 -1.37 24.09
CA THR A 444 51.15 -1.05 25.28
C THR A 444 50.88 0.46 25.40
N THR A 445 49.68 0.85 25.86
CA THR A 445 49.44 2.19 26.43
C THR A 445 48.93 2.03 27.87
N ALA A 446 49.51 2.82 28.79
CA ALA A 446 49.39 2.59 30.23
C ALA A 446 48.22 3.31 30.90
N THR A 447 47.69 2.68 31.95
CA THR A 447 46.75 3.24 32.92
C THR A 447 47.39 4.38 33.72
N ASN A 448 46.63 5.44 33.98
CA ASN A 448 46.91 6.41 35.06
C ASN A 448 45.62 6.59 35.88
N GLU A 449 45.60 6.03 37.10
CA GLU A 449 44.60 6.36 38.10
C GLU A 449 45.00 7.64 38.83
N ILE A 450 44.04 8.55 39.03
CA ILE A 450 44.17 9.65 40.01
C ILE A 450 43.03 9.51 41.01
N SER A 451 43.40 9.19 42.25
CA SER A 451 42.49 9.23 43.39
C SER A 451 42.38 10.64 43.97
N THR A 452 41.16 11.15 44.14
CA THR A 452 40.87 12.23 45.08
C THR A 452 39.65 11.89 45.93
N GLN A 453 39.88 11.69 47.22
CA GLN A 453 38.86 11.43 48.22
C GLN A 453 38.29 12.77 48.72
N SER A 454 36.96 12.90 48.82
CA SER A 454 36.31 14.05 49.46
C SER A 454 35.09 13.64 50.27
N SER A 455 34.83 14.39 51.33
CA SER A 455 33.91 14.08 52.43
C SER A 455 32.43 14.11 52.04
N GLY A 456 31.63 13.27 52.71
CA GLY A 456 30.19 13.17 52.47
C GLY A 456 29.33 14.31 53.03
N GLY A 457 28.19 14.51 52.40
CA GLY A 457 27.04 15.25 52.91
C GLY A 457 25.77 14.54 52.43
N ALA A 458 24.80 14.31 53.32
CA ALA A 458 23.62 13.53 52.99
C ALA A 458 22.60 14.37 52.20
N THR A 459 22.55 14.18 50.87
CA THR A 459 21.45 14.60 50.01
C THR A 459 20.67 13.38 49.54
N MET A 460 19.34 13.45 49.64
CA MET A 460 18.44 12.46 49.05
C MET A 460 18.71 12.39 47.55
N GLY A 461 19.25 11.27 47.08
CA GLY A 461 19.84 11.16 45.75
C GLY A 461 18.82 11.39 44.64
N THR A 462 19.18 12.22 43.65
CA THR A 462 18.37 12.58 42.48
C THR A 462 17.83 11.34 41.74
N GLY A 463 18.56 10.22 41.79
CA GLY A 463 18.12 8.93 41.23
C GLY A 463 16.85 8.35 41.86
N VAL A 464 16.55 8.62 43.14
CA VAL A 464 15.29 8.19 43.76
C VAL A 464 14.11 8.97 43.20
N ILE A 465 14.29 10.27 42.96
CA ILE A 465 13.26 11.15 42.37
C ILE A 465 13.00 10.74 40.91
N VAL A 466 14.07 10.45 40.14
CA VAL A 466 13.95 9.95 38.75
C VAL A 466 13.27 8.58 38.71
N MET A 467 13.60 7.65 39.61
CA MET A 467 12.94 6.34 39.68
C MET A 467 11.47 6.45 40.07
N ILE A 468 11.10 7.36 41.00
CA ILE A 468 9.70 7.62 41.34
C ILE A 468 8.96 8.23 40.13
N ALA A 469 9.57 9.15 39.40
CA ALA A 469 8.99 9.74 38.19
C ALA A 469 8.79 8.71 37.07
N LEU A 470 9.76 7.83 36.83
CA LEU A 470 9.66 6.75 35.85
C LEU A 470 8.59 5.72 36.23
N VAL A 471 8.49 5.35 37.51
CA VAL A 471 7.42 4.46 38.00
C VAL A 471 6.05 5.14 37.87
N ALA A 472 5.93 6.43 38.18
CA ALA A 472 4.68 7.18 37.99
C ALA A 472 4.27 7.24 36.51
N ALA A 473 5.22 7.54 35.60
CA ALA A 473 4.98 7.54 34.16
C ALA A 473 4.57 6.14 33.65
N ALA A 474 5.24 5.08 34.10
CA ALA A 474 4.87 3.70 33.76
C ALA A 474 3.47 3.33 34.27
N VAL A 475 3.08 3.75 35.47
CA VAL A 475 1.72 3.52 36.01
C VAL A 475 0.66 4.29 35.23
N VAL A 476 0.94 5.53 34.81
CA VAL A 476 0.02 6.32 33.96
C VAL A 476 -0.12 5.68 32.57
N ALA A 477 0.97 5.24 31.96
CA ALA A 477 0.94 4.53 30.68
C ALA A 477 0.17 3.19 30.79
N LEU A 478 0.37 2.42 31.86
CA LEU A 478 -0.36 1.18 32.11
C LEU A 478 -1.87 1.45 32.30
N ALA A 479 -2.23 2.52 33.02
CA ALA A 479 -3.62 2.92 33.21
C ALA A 479 -4.27 3.37 31.89
N ALA A 480 -3.54 4.08 31.02
CA ALA A 480 -4.00 4.44 29.68
C ALA A 480 -4.23 3.21 28.80
N ILE A 481 -3.28 2.27 28.75
CA ILE A 481 -3.39 1.00 27.99
C ILE A 481 -4.57 0.16 28.50
N LEU A 482 -4.77 0.07 29.81
CA LEU A 482 -5.91 -0.62 30.40
C LEU A 482 -7.24 0.11 30.09
N GLY A 483 -7.24 1.43 30.04
CA GLY A 483 -8.39 2.25 29.62
C GLY A 483 -8.77 2.03 28.16
N VAL A 484 -7.79 2.02 27.26
CA VAL A 484 -7.98 1.71 25.82
C VAL A 484 -8.51 0.29 25.65
N ARG A 485 -7.87 -0.71 26.28
CA ARG A 485 -8.36 -2.11 26.23
C ARG A 485 -9.76 -2.28 26.83
N HIS A 486 -10.11 -1.52 27.85
CA HIS A 486 -11.46 -1.55 28.42
C HIS A 486 -12.49 -0.93 27.46
N ARG A 487 -12.15 0.16 26.76
CA ARG A 487 -12.98 0.75 25.70
C ARG A 487 -13.13 -0.18 24.50
N GLN A 488 -12.04 -0.74 23.97
CA GLN A 488 -12.07 -1.73 22.88
C GLN A 488 -12.93 -2.94 23.25
N LYS A 489 -12.80 -3.48 24.47
CA LYS A 489 -13.66 -4.56 24.95
C LYS A 489 -15.12 -4.13 25.06
N LYS A 490 -15.41 -2.91 25.51
CA LYS A 490 -16.78 -2.37 25.56
C LYS A 490 -17.39 -2.30 24.15
N MET A 491 -16.65 -1.77 23.17
CA MET A 491 -17.09 -1.71 21.77
C MET A 491 -17.31 -3.11 21.18
N LEU A 492 -16.45 -4.09 21.51
CA LEU A 492 -16.60 -5.47 21.07
C LEU A 492 -17.84 -6.18 21.67
N GLU A 493 -18.21 -5.86 22.91
CA GLU A 493 -19.45 -6.40 23.51
C GLU A 493 -20.71 -5.65 23.02
N GLU A 494 -20.61 -4.35 22.75
CA GLU A 494 -21.68 -3.56 22.11
C GLU A 494 -21.95 -4.07 20.68
N ALA A 495 -20.92 -4.35 19.89
CA ALA A 495 -21.04 -4.95 18.56
C ALA A 495 -21.59 -6.39 18.55
N LYS A 496 -21.49 -7.12 19.67
CA LYS A 496 -22.07 -8.47 19.82
C LYS A 496 -23.53 -8.48 20.28
N THR A 497 -24.10 -7.33 20.62
CA THR A 497 -25.47 -7.23 21.13
C THR A 497 -26.44 -6.99 19.96
N PRO A 498 -27.29 -7.97 19.57
CA PRO A 498 -28.23 -7.75 18.47
C PRO A 498 -29.33 -6.79 18.92
N THR A 499 -29.42 -5.62 18.28
CA THR A 499 -30.63 -4.80 18.33
C THR A 499 -31.67 -5.43 17.40
N ASP A 500 -32.80 -5.87 17.97
CA ASP A 500 -33.90 -6.51 17.25
C ASP A 500 -34.43 -5.66 16.07
N PRO A 501 -34.85 -6.29 14.95
CA PRO A 501 -35.18 -5.58 13.72
C PRO A 501 -36.63 -5.06 13.66
N TYR A 502 -36.79 -3.84 13.16
CA TYR A 502 -38.01 -3.17 12.66
C TYR A 502 -39.22 -2.96 13.61
N PRO A 503 -39.76 -1.72 13.69
CA PRO A 503 -41.11 -1.47 14.22
C PRO A 503 -42.19 -1.78 13.17
N ASN A 504 -43.30 -2.38 13.62
CA ASN A 504 -44.46 -2.70 12.79
C ASN A 504 -45.08 -1.45 12.11
N SER A 505 -45.29 -1.50 10.78
CA SER A 505 -46.20 -0.60 10.07
C SER A 505 -47.39 -1.35 9.46
N THR A 506 -48.60 -1.01 9.91
CA THR A 506 -49.85 -1.71 9.57
C THR A 506 -50.44 -1.28 8.22
N THR A 507 -50.76 -2.27 7.38
CA THR A 507 -51.78 -2.25 6.30
C THR A 507 -51.74 -1.11 5.26
N ALA A 508 -51.27 -1.43 4.06
CA ALA A 508 -51.74 -0.81 2.83
C ALA A 508 -52.04 -1.88 1.77
N ARG A 509 -53.32 -2.09 1.44
CA ARG A 509 -53.71 -2.88 0.27
C ARG A 509 -53.60 -1.97 -0.96
N TYR A 510 -52.79 -2.32 -1.96
CA TYR A 510 -53.04 -1.93 -3.35
C TYR A 510 -52.68 -3.06 -4.32
N GLN A 511 -53.16 -2.93 -5.55
CA GLN A 511 -53.55 -4.05 -6.42
C GLN A 511 -52.39 -4.68 -7.19
N PHE A 512 -52.51 -5.98 -7.46
CA PHE A 512 -51.79 -6.64 -8.55
C PHE A 512 -52.17 -6.00 -9.90
N GLY A 513 -51.23 -5.25 -10.48
CA GLY A 513 -51.21 -4.96 -11.91
C GLY A 513 -50.11 -5.79 -12.57
N GLN A 514 -50.44 -6.61 -13.56
CA GLN A 514 -49.42 -7.25 -14.39
C GLN A 514 -48.64 -6.16 -15.15
N LEU A 515 -47.32 -6.15 -14.99
CA LEU A 515 -46.43 -5.50 -15.93
C LEU A 515 -45.32 -6.49 -16.31
N THR A 516 -45.07 -6.54 -17.61
CA THR A 516 -44.23 -7.52 -18.29
C THR A 516 -42.75 -7.37 -17.93
N THR A 517 -42.09 -8.51 -17.72
CA THR A 517 -40.62 -8.59 -17.67
C THR A 517 -40.01 -8.09 -18.98
N VAL A 518 -39.32 -6.96 -18.92
CA VAL A 518 -38.23 -6.63 -19.84
C VAL A 518 -36.94 -6.97 -19.10
N ARG A 519 -36.12 -7.85 -19.67
CA ARG A 519 -34.73 -8.04 -19.24
C ARG A 519 -33.92 -6.99 -19.97
N ASP A 520 -33.36 -6.02 -19.26
CA ASP A 520 -32.18 -5.32 -19.77
C ASP A 520 -30.95 -6.12 -19.37
N SER A 521 -30.42 -6.84 -20.36
CA SER A 521 -29.09 -7.43 -20.30
C SER A 521 -28.10 -6.39 -20.79
N ASN A 522 -27.55 -5.58 -19.89
CA ASN A 522 -26.38 -4.71 -20.09
C ASN A 522 -25.87 -4.20 -18.73
N ILE A 523 -25.21 -5.09 -17.99
CA ILE A 523 -24.24 -4.74 -16.95
C ILE A 523 -23.07 -5.71 -17.15
N LEU A 524 -22.00 -5.18 -17.73
CA LEU A 524 -20.61 -5.66 -17.72
C LEU A 524 -19.77 -4.37 -17.64
#